data_AF-A0A2S0KD93-F1
#
_entry.id   AF-A0A2S0KD93-F1
#
_cell.length_a   1.000
_cell.length_b   1.000
_cell.length_c   1.000
_cell.angle_alpha   90.00
_cell.angle_beta   90.00
_cell.angle_gamma   90.00
#
_symmetry.space_group_name_H-M   'P 1'
#
loop_
_entity.id
_entity.type
_entity.pdbx_description
1 polymer ?
#
loop_
_entity_poly.entity_id
_entity_poly.type
_entity_poly.pdbx_seq_one_letter_code
_entity_poly.pdbx_strand_id
1 'polypeptide(L)'
;MTRERARPLIAAVGGVLAGLAVCAVLAGAAGPAHSAWPSGLALAAACLLLGLGSLEVLRAQPSPAVIAGAAGFWAASSLIAGWLQAAERAGVPPFRLSVSALRPVLESGFGLAVCVAGALVVLAWSYRPFAPATAVAAVAAIGIVAVSTTGHAAAGLWTPLLVGVHALAAAWWLGALAALAVSVRGRGGWSRSLPLYSRYALLAAALVVATGIPVAIGEIGVGAQWFTTGYGRVALAKTVAFAVLVALGAAQRRTWVPAAARHGSSEQVSLRRAVAEVALLSAVAGLAAGLAGTAPGVS
;
A
#
# COMPACT_ATOMS: atom_id res chain seq x y z
N MET A 1 -23.02 5.18 1.14
CA MET A 1 -22.34 4.07 1.89
C MET A 1 -22.89 4.02 3.30
N THR A 2 -23.26 2.86 3.84
CA THR A 2 -23.62 2.75 5.27
C THR A 2 -22.37 2.93 6.15
N ARG A 3 -22.53 3.42 7.40
CA ARG A 3 -21.40 3.66 8.32
C ARG A 3 -20.47 2.45 8.48
N GLU A 4 -21.03 1.23 8.42
CA GLU A 4 -20.25 0.00 8.52
C GLU A 4 -19.34 -0.26 7.32
N ARG A 5 -19.72 0.18 6.11
CA ARG A 5 -18.90 0.05 4.90
C ARG A 5 -17.70 1.00 4.90
N ALA A 6 -17.80 2.11 5.61
CA ALA A 6 -16.73 3.10 5.69
C ALA A 6 -15.62 2.71 6.67
N ARG A 7 -15.92 1.91 7.70
CA ARG A 7 -14.96 1.48 8.74
C ARG A 7 -13.62 0.96 8.21
N PRO A 8 -13.57 -0.02 7.29
CA PRO A 8 -12.28 -0.51 6.77
C PRO A 8 -11.49 0.56 6.00
N LEU A 9 -12.18 1.44 5.27
CA LEU A 9 -11.52 2.53 4.55
C LEU A 9 -10.96 3.59 5.50
N ILE A 10 -11.72 3.96 6.53
CA ILE A 10 -11.27 4.87 7.59
C ILE A 10 -10.06 4.27 8.33
N ALA A 11 -10.11 2.98 8.64
CA ALA A 11 -9.00 2.27 9.28
C ALA A 11 -7.75 2.22 8.39
N ALA A 12 -7.91 1.99 7.08
CA ALA A 12 -6.80 2.01 6.14
C ALA A 12 -6.16 3.40 6.06
N VAL A 13 -6.97 4.45 5.86
CA VAL A 13 -6.49 5.84 5.80
C VAL A 13 -5.83 6.25 7.12
N GLY A 14 -6.51 6.00 8.25
CA GLY A 14 -5.98 6.31 9.59
C GLY A 14 -4.69 5.54 9.90
N GLY A 15 -4.61 4.27 9.48
CA GLY A 15 -3.38 3.47 9.58
C GLY A 15 -2.23 4.11 8.81
N VAL A 16 -2.43 4.43 7.52
CA VAL A 16 -1.40 5.09 6.69
C VAL A 16 -0.93 6.40 7.33
N LEU A 17 -1.86 7.25 7.77
CA LEU A 17 -1.52 8.53 8.40
C LEU A 17 -0.79 8.34 9.72
N ALA A 18 -1.18 7.35 10.55
CA ALA A 18 -0.46 7.02 11.78
C ALA A 18 0.97 6.53 11.49
N GLY A 19 1.15 5.68 10.47
CA GLY A 19 2.47 5.22 10.03
C GLY A 19 3.35 6.37 9.56
N LEU A 20 2.81 7.29 8.76
CA LEU A 20 3.52 8.49 8.31
C LEU A 20 3.87 9.43 9.46
N ALA A 21 2.97 9.61 10.43
CA ALA A 21 3.23 10.41 11.62
C ALA A 21 4.37 9.81 12.46
N VAL A 22 4.35 8.49 12.70
CA VAL A 22 5.45 7.79 13.37
C VAL A 22 6.75 7.94 12.58
N CYS A 23 6.69 7.84 11.24
CA CYS A 23 7.85 8.08 10.38
C CYS A 23 8.42 9.49 10.59
N ALA A 24 7.58 10.52 10.59
CA ALA A 24 8.01 11.91 10.79
C ALA A 24 8.71 12.13 12.13
N VAL A 25 8.18 11.52 13.20
CA VAL A 25 8.81 11.59 14.53
C VAL A 25 10.17 10.89 14.54
N LEU A 26 10.28 9.70 13.94
CA LEU A 26 11.51 8.90 13.96
C LEU A 26 12.60 9.45 13.01
N ALA A 27 12.20 9.93 11.84
CA ALA A 27 13.08 10.52 10.83
C ALA A 27 13.64 11.88 11.28
N GLY A 28 12.83 12.69 11.99
CA GLY A 28 13.22 14.02 12.44
C GLY A 28 13.51 14.95 11.26
N ALA A 29 14.65 15.63 11.27
CA ALA A 29 15.05 16.53 10.17
C ALA A 29 15.28 15.82 8.83
N ALA A 30 15.43 14.48 8.82
CA ALA A 30 15.66 13.71 7.60
C ALA A 30 14.39 13.51 6.74
N GLY A 31 13.21 13.86 7.24
CA GLY A 31 11.94 13.75 6.53
C GLY A 31 10.78 13.27 7.40
N PRO A 32 9.73 12.67 6.79
CA PRO A 32 9.57 12.45 5.37
C PRO A 32 9.26 13.75 4.62
N ALA A 33 9.56 13.78 3.34
CA ALA A 33 9.10 14.83 2.42
C ALA A 33 7.57 15.01 2.50
N HIS A 34 7.08 16.22 2.19
CA HIS A 34 5.64 16.51 2.20
C HIS A 34 4.88 15.67 1.17
N SER A 35 5.52 15.34 0.04
CA SER A 35 4.97 14.44 -0.98
C SER A 35 4.73 13.00 -0.49
N ALA A 36 5.36 12.56 0.61
CA ALA A 36 5.18 11.22 1.16
C ALA A 36 3.76 10.97 1.67
N TRP A 37 3.08 12.02 2.15
CA TRP A 37 1.72 11.94 2.68
C TRP A 37 0.68 11.55 1.62
N PRO A 38 0.51 12.33 0.53
CA PRO A 38 -0.37 11.92 -0.56
C PRO A 38 0.13 10.67 -1.29
N SER A 39 1.45 10.41 -1.33
CA SER A 39 1.99 9.17 -1.92
C SER A 39 1.57 7.93 -1.14
N GLY A 40 1.60 7.98 0.21
CA GLY A 40 1.11 6.90 1.06
C GLY A 40 -0.39 6.64 0.89
N LEU A 41 -1.18 7.71 0.75
CA LEU A 41 -2.61 7.60 0.48
C LEU A 41 -2.89 7.03 -0.93
N ALA A 42 -2.14 7.45 -1.93
CA ALA A 42 -2.20 6.89 -3.28
C ALA A 42 -1.85 5.41 -3.29
N LEU A 43 -0.81 5.00 -2.54
CA LEU A 43 -0.43 3.59 -2.39
C LEU A 43 -1.55 2.78 -1.73
N ALA A 44 -2.18 3.27 -0.66
CA ALA A 44 -3.31 2.58 -0.03
C ALA A 44 -4.49 2.40 -1.00
N ALA A 45 -4.77 3.40 -1.83
CA ALA A 45 -5.80 3.35 -2.86
C ALA A 45 -5.46 2.29 -3.94
N ALA A 46 -4.20 2.27 -4.41
CA ALA A 46 -3.72 1.28 -5.37
C ALA A 46 -3.75 -0.14 -4.79
N CYS A 47 -3.34 -0.34 -3.53
CA CYS A 47 -3.49 -1.61 -2.83
C CYS A 47 -4.95 -2.05 -2.80
N LEU A 48 -5.88 -1.16 -2.44
CA LEU A 48 -7.31 -1.47 -2.42
C LEU A 48 -7.82 -1.87 -3.82
N LEU A 49 -7.43 -1.16 -4.89
CA LEU A 49 -7.79 -1.50 -6.26
C LEU A 49 -7.23 -2.86 -6.70
N LEU A 50 -5.98 -3.16 -6.36
CA LEU A 50 -5.36 -4.47 -6.56
C LEU A 50 -6.17 -5.57 -5.84
N GLY A 51 -6.58 -5.31 -4.60
CA GLY A 51 -7.45 -6.20 -3.84
C GLY A 51 -8.81 -6.39 -4.48
N LEU A 52 -9.50 -5.30 -4.84
CA LEU A 52 -10.84 -5.31 -5.43
C LEU A 52 -10.85 -6.08 -6.76
N GLY A 53 -9.86 -5.87 -7.62
CA GLY A 53 -9.73 -6.60 -8.89
C GLY A 53 -9.36 -8.07 -8.71
N SER A 54 -8.91 -8.48 -7.52
CA SER A 54 -8.58 -9.89 -7.20
C SER A 54 -9.71 -10.63 -6.45
N LEU A 55 -10.84 -9.98 -6.16
CA LEU A 55 -11.89 -10.55 -5.32
C LEU A 55 -12.50 -11.84 -5.89
N GLU A 56 -12.60 -11.97 -7.21
CA GLU A 56 -13.13 -13.17 -7.84
C GLU A 56 -12.30 -14.42 -7.51
N VAL A 57 -10.96 -14.28 -7.45
CA VAL A 57 -10.03 -15.34 -7.01
C VAL A 57 -10.31 -15.75 -5.56
N LEU A 58 -10.81 -14.81 -4.75
CA LEU A 58 -11.18 -15.01 -3.36
C LEU A 58 -12.66 -15.36 -3.18
N ARG A 59 -13.37 -15.73 -4.25
CA ARG A 59 -14.80 -16.09 -4.24
C ARG A 59 -15.70 -14.98 -3.66
N ALA A 60 -15.32 -13.74 -3.91
CA ALA A 60 -16.06 -12.53 -3.57
C ALA A 60 -16.28 -11.70 -4.84
N GLN A 61 -17.24 -10.78 -4.79
CA GLN A 61 -17.61 -9.96 -5.96
C GLN A 61 -17.15 -8.51 -5.76
N PRO A 62 -16.51 -7.89 -6.76
CA PRO A 62 -16.16 -6.47 -6.71
C PRO A 62 -17.41 -5.59 -6.83
N SER A 63 -17.35 -4.39 -6.23
CA SER A 63 -18.37 -3.36 -6.42
C SER A 63 -17.82 -2.25 -7.32
N PRO A 64 -18.40 -2.01 -8.52
CA PRO A 64 -17.94 -0.96 -9.43
C PRO A 64 -17.94 0.43 -8.79
N ALA A 65 -18.90 0.73 -7.90
CA ALA A 65 -18.94 1.99 -7.17
C ALA A 65 -17.76 2.17 -6.20
N VAL A 66 -17.33 1.10 -5.53
CA VAL A 66 -16.16 1.12 -4.64
C VAL A 66 -14.89 1.26 -5.46
N ILE A 67 -14.79 0.57 -6.60
CA ILE A 67 -13.66 0.69 -7.54
C ILE A 67 -13.56 2.13 -8.06
N ALA A 68 -14.68 2.74 -8.50
CA ALA A 68 -14.71 4.13 -8.96
C ALA A 68 -14.24 5.10 -7.88
N GLY A 69 -14.72 4.95 -6.64
CA GLY A 69 -14.31 5.79 -5.51
C GLY A 69 -12.82 5.65 -5.18
N ALA A 70 -12.31 4.41 -5.16
CA ALA A 70 -10.89 4.14 -4.92
C ALA A 70 -10.01 4.68 -6.06
N ALA A 71 -10.44 4.57 -7.32
CA ALA A 71 -9.72 5.10 -8.48
C ALA A 71 -9.70 6.62 -8.50
N GLY A 72 -10.82 7.29 -8.18
CA GLY A 72 -10.86 8.75 -8.03
C GLY A 72 -9.92 9.23 -6.92
N PHE A 73 -9.93 8.56 -5.77
CA PHE A 73 -9.02 8.87 -4.66
C PHE A 73 -7.55 8.61 -5.00
N TRP A 74 -7.27 7.53 -5.74
CA TRP A 74 -5.94 7.22 -6.25
C TRP A 74 -5.43 8.31 -7.21
N ALA A 75 -6.26 8.75 -8.16
CA ALA A 75 -5.93 9.82 -9.10
C ALA A 75 -5.63 11.13 -8.36
N ALA A 76 -6.53 11.56 -7.47
CA ALA A 76 -6.38 12.81 -6.71
C ALA A 76 -5.11 12.80 -5.85
N SER A 77 -4.88 11.71 -5.10
CA SER A 77 -3.69 11.57 -4.25
C SER A 77 -2.41 11.54 -5.08
N SER A 78 -2.41 10.86 -6.24
CA SER A 78 -1.25 10.81 -7.13
C SER A 78 -0.92 12.17 -7.75
N LEU A 79 -1.94 12.96 -8.11
CA LEU A 79 -1.78 14.33 -8.62
C LEU A 79 -1.20 15.27 -7.54
N ILE A 80 -1.73 15.21 -6.32
CA ILE A 80 -1.21 16.00 -5.19
C ILE A 80 0.24 15.59 -4.88
N ALA A 81 0.53 14.29 -4.86
CA ALA A 81 1.88 13.78 -4.67
C ALA A 81 2.84 14.28 -5.75
N GLY A 82 2.43 14.22 -7.02
CA GLY A 82 3.23 14.70 -8.15
C GLY A 82 3.51 16.19 -8.07
N TRP A 83 2.51 16.99 -7.68
CA TRP A 83 2.66 18.42 -7.49
C TRP A 83 3.63 18.77 -6.35
N LEU A 84 3.51 18.11 -5.19
CA LEU A 84 4.42 18.34 -4.06
C LEU A 84 5.84 17.87 -4.39
N GLN A 85 5.98 16.73 -5.05
CA GLN A 85 7.28 16.22 -5.48
C GLN A 85 7.94 17.16 -6.50
N ALA A 86 7.15 17.79 -7.37
CA ALA A 86 7.62 18.83 -8.30
C ALA A 86 8.22 20.02 -7.53
N ALA A 87 7.50 20.49 -6.51
CA ALA A 87 7.89 21.63 -5.67
C ALA A 87 9.18 21.34 -4.89
N GLU A 88 9.25 20.15 -4.28
CA GLU A 88 10.41 19.68 -3.53
C GLU A 88 11.65 19.60 -4.42
N ARG A 89 11.54 19.05 -5.65
CA ARG A 89 12.66 18.99 -6.60
C ARG A 89 13.10 20.35 -7.11
N ALA A 90 12.16 21.26 -7.30
CA ALA A 90 12.45 22.62 -7.74
C ALA A 90 12.97 23.52 -6.61
N GLY A 91 12.91 23.08 -5.35
CA GLY A 91 13.31 23.87 -4.18
C GLY A 91 12.44 25.11 -3.95
N VAL A 92 11.20 25.10 -4.43
CA VAL A 92 10.27 26.24 -4.31
C VAL A 92 9.00 25.86 -3.54
N PRO A 93 8.32 26.81 -2.87
CA PRO A 93 7.03 26.55 -2.26
C PRO A 93 6.00 26.04 -3.29
N PRO A 94 5.10 25.10 -2.93
CA PRO A 94 4.12 24.53 -3.87
C PRO A 94 3.22 25.55 -4.57
N PHE A 95 2.98 26.72 -3.96
CA PHE A 95 2.14 27.78 -4.50
C PHE A 95 2.88 28.70 -5.49
N ARG A 96 4.20 28.56 -5.61
CA ARG A 96 5.06 29.35 -6.52
C ARG A 96 5.54 28.54 -7.72
N LEU A 97 5.02 27.33 -7.91
CA LEU A 97 5.43 26.47 -9.01
C LEU A 97 4.90 27.01 -10.34
N SER A 98 5.79 27.36 -11.27
CA SER A 98 5.40 27.73 -12.62
C SER A 98 5.17 26.49 -13.49
N VAL A 99 4.31 26.62 -14.50
CA VAL A 99 4.06 25.54 -15.48
C VAL A 99 5.35 25.13 -16.22
N SER A 100 6.29 26.06 -16.40
CA SER A 100 7.60 25.78 -17.00
C SER A 100 8.49 24.87 -16.13
N ALA A 101 8.33 24.89 -14.81
CA ALA A 101 9.03 24.01 -13.87
C ALA A 101 8.48 22.56 -13.88
N LEU A 102 7.36 22.31 -14.57
CA LEU A 102 6.78 20.96 -14.69
C LEU A 102 7.51 20.09 -15.72
N ARG A 103 8.22 20.66 -16.70
CA ARG A 103 8.88 19.88 -17.77
C ARG A 103 9.90 18.85 -17.25
N PRO A 104 10.86 19.20 -16.36
CA PRO A 104 11.79 18.22 -15.78
C PRO A 104 11.11 17.19 -14.86
N VAL A 105 9.96 17.56 -14.30
CA VAL A 105 9.17 16.70 -13.42
C VAL A 105 8.36 15.68 -14.23
N LEU A 106 7.91 16.04 -15.43
CA LEU A 106 7.30 15.09 -16.36
C LEU A 106 8.33 14.09 -16.91
N GLU A 107 9.59 14.50 -17.04
CA GLU A 107 10.70 13.62 -17.45
C GLU A 107 11.12 12.64 -16.33
N SER A 108 10.98 13.02 -15.05
CA SER A 108 11.39 12.20 -13.89
C SER A 108 10.22 11.57 -13.11
N GLY A 109 8.99 11.99 -13.37
CA GLY A 109 7.77 11.61 -12.65
C GLY A 109 7.02 10.42 -13.24
N PHE A 110 7.72 9.53 -13.96
CA PHE A 110 7.14 8.43 -14.71
C PHE A 110 6.16 7.57 -13.87
N GLY A 111 6.55 7.19 -12.65
CA GLY A 111 5.69 6.36 -11.78
C GLY A 111 4.35 7.01 -11.41
N LEU A 112 4.34 8.31 -11.11
CA LEU A 112 3.10 9.03 -10.76
C LEU A 112 2.23 9.30 -11.98
N ALA A 113 2.83 9.57 -13.14
CA ALA A 113 2.11 9.67 -14.40
C ALA A 113 1.40 8.35 -14.76
N VAL A 114 2.08 7.21 -14.58
CA VAL A 114 1.50 5.87 -14.74
C VAL A 114 0.33 5.67 -13.77
N CYS A 115 0.44 6.12 -12.52
CA CYS A 115 -0.65 6.04 -11.55
C CYS A 115 -1.88 6.86 -11.97
N VAL A 116 -1.70 8.09 -12.43
CA VAL A 116 -2.81 8.94 -12.90
C VAL A 116 -3.46 8.33 -14.13
N ALA A 117 -2.68 7.91 -15.12
CA ALA A 117 -3.19 7.25 -16.32
C ALA A 117 -3.94 5.96 -15.97
N GLY A 118 -3.37 5.13 -15.10
CA GLY A 118 -4.01 3.91 -14.61
C GLY A 118 -5.32 4.19 -13.88
N ALA A 119 -5.37 5.23 -13.05
CA ALA A 119 -6.59 5.62 -12.35
C ALA A 119 -7.70 6.06 -13.33
N LEU A 120 -7.35 6.81 -14.38
CA LEU A 120 -8.30 7.18 -15.45
C LEU A 120 -8.83 5.96 -16.20
N VAL A 121 -7.97 4.98 -16.50
CA VAL A 121 -8.38 3.70 -17.12
C VAL A 121 -9.35 2.94 -16.23
N VAL A 122 -9.09 2.88 -14.92
CA VAL A 122 -9.98 2.22 -13.96
C VAL A 122 -11.30 2.97 -13.78
N LEU A 123 -11.29 4.31 -13.82
CA LEU A 123 -12.51 5.13 -13.82
C LEU A 123 -13.36 4.88 -15.06
N ALA A 124 -12.75 4.86 -16.25
CA ALA A 124 -13.43 4.52 -17.50
C ALA A 124 -14.03 3.11 -17.44
N TRP A 125 -13.26 2.13 -16.93
CA TRP A 125 -13.74 0.77 -16.69
C TRP A 125 -14.92 0.75 -15.71
N SER A 126 -14.91 1.58 -14.67
CA SER A 126 -15.99 1.62 -13.67
C SER A 126 -17.29 2.20 -14.23
N TYR A 127 -17.20 3.12 -15.20
CA TYR A 127 -18.35 3.66 -15.91
C TYR A 127 -18.91 2.66 -16.92
N ARG A 128 -18.03 1.95 -17.65
CA ARG A 128 -18.41 0.92 -18.63
C ARG A 128 -17.42 -0.25 -18.56
N PRO A 129 -17.75 -1.36 -17.86
CA PRO A 129 -16.85 -2.51 -17.74
C PRO A 129 -16.62 -3.18 -19.10
N PHE A 130 -15.47 -2.89 -19.72
CA PHE A 130 -15.08 -3.41 -21.04
C PHE A 130 -14.09 -4.60 -20.95
N ALA A 131 -13.70 -4.98 -19.74
CA ALA A 131 -12.71 -6.04 -19.43
C ALA A 131 -13.08 -6.71 -18.10
N PRO A 132 -12.54 -7.91 -17.76
CA PRO A 132 -12.76 -8.52 -16.45
C PRO A 132 -12.19 -7.65 -15.31
N ALA A 133 -12.70 -7.80 -14.09
CA ALA A 133 -12.24 -7.04 -12.93
C ALA A 133 -10.75 -7.25 -12.60
N THR A 134 -10.17 -8.37 -13.05
CA THR A 134 -8.72 -8.64 -12.96
C THR A 134 -7.88 -7.61 -13.73
N ALA A 135 -8.43 -6.94 -14.75
CA ALA A 135 -7.76 -5.84 -15.43
C ALA A 135 -7.54 -4.64 -14.49
N VAL A 136 -8.45 -4.37 -13.56
CA VAL A 136 -8.27 -3.34 -12.52
C VAL A 136 -7.09 -3.69 -11.62
N ALA A 137 -6.97 -4.96 -11.23
CA ALA A 137 -5.84 -5.44 -10.46
C ALA A 137 -4.52 -5.29 -11.23
N ALA A 138 -4.49 -5.62 -12.52
CA ALA A 138 -3.31 -5.47 -13.36
C ALA A 138 -2.88 -3.99 -13.48
N VAL A 139 -3.82 -3.07 -13.71
CA VAL A 139 -3.52 -1.64 -13.79
C VAL A 139 -2.99 -1.09 -12.46
N ALA A 140 -3.59 -1.47 -11.33
CA ALA A 140 -3.10 -1.08 -10.02
C ALA A 140 -1.69 -1.65 -9.74
N ALA A 141 -1.45 -2.92 -10.10
CA ALA A 141 -0.14 -3.55 -9.98
C ALA A 141 0.94 -2.83 -10.80
N ILE A 142 0.64 -2.43 -12.03
CA ILE A 142 1.55 -1.64 -12.88
C ILE A 142 1.90 -0.31 -12.20
N GLY A 143 0.92 0.40 -11.64
CA GLY A 143 1.16 1.64 -10.90
C GLY A 143 2.04 1.44 -9.67
N ILE A 144 1.78 0.40 -8.87
CA ILE A 144 2.58 0.04 -7.69
C ILE A 144 4.03 -0.26 -8.10
N VAL A 145 4.24 -1.08 -9.12
CA VAL A 145 5.57 -1.41 -9.63
C VAL A 145 6.26 -0.14 -10.11
N ALA A 146 5.62 0.64 -10.98
CA ALA A 146 6.20 1.85 -11.56
C ALA A 146 6.68 2.82 -10.48
N VAL A 147 5.88 3.09 -9.44
CA VAL A 147 6.29 3.95 -8.33
C VAL A 147 7.42 3.32 -7.53
N SER A 148 7.31 2.03 -7.17
CA SER A 148 8.30 1.35 -6.32
C SER A 148 9.68 1.22 -6.98
N THR A 149 9.75 1.05 -8.30
CA THR A 149 11.01 0.81 -9.01
C THR A 149 11.67 2.08 -9.55
N THR A 150 10.94 3.20 -9.64
CA THR A 150 11.48 4.46 -10.21
C THR A 150 12.75 4.92 -9.47
N GLY A 151 12.80 4.77 -8.14
CA GLY A 151 13.97 5.16 -7.33
C GLY A 151 15.18 4.21 -7.44
N HIS A 152 14.96 2.97 -7.88
CA HIS A 152 15.97 1.93 -7.92
C HIS A 152 16.38 1.55 -9.35
N ALA A 153 15.81 2.20 -10.36
CA ALA A 153 16.01 1.85 -11.77
C ALA A 153 17.48 1.86 -12.21
N ALA A 154 18.33 2.68 -11.58
CA ALA A 154 19.76 2.75 -11.83
C ALA A 154 20.60 1.74 -10.99
N ALA A 155 20.00 1.06 -10.00
CA ALA A 155 20.68 0.16 -9.07
C ALA A 155 20.87 -1.28 -9.61
N GLY A 156 21.06 -1.42 -10.92
CA GLY A 156 21.17 -2.70 -11.63
C GLY A 156 19.84 -3.43 -11.81
N LEU A 157 19.89 -4.66 -12.33
CA LEU A 157 18.69 -5.45 -12.64
C LEU A 157 17.98 -6.01 -11.40
N TRP A 158 18.73 -6.45 -10.40
CA TRP A 158 18.18 -7.21 -9.27
C TRP A 158 17.38 -6.34 -8.28
N THR A 159 17.83 -5.12 -8.00
CA THR A 159 17.21 -4.26 -6.99
C THR A 159 15.78 -3.86 -7.37
N PRO A 160 15.50 -3.32 -8.58
CA PRO A 160 14.13 -3.05 -9.02
C PRO A 160 13.22 -4.28 -9.01
N LEU A 161 13.75 -5.46 -9.37
CA LEU A 161 12.97 -6.70 -9.35
C LEU A 161 12.57 -7.09 -7.93
N LEU A 162 13.51 -7.08 -6.97
CA LEU A 162 13.22 -7.39 -5.58
C LEU A 162 12.24 -6.38 -4.97
N VAL A 163 12.45 -5.08 -5.22
CA VAL A 163 11.56 -4.01 -4.75
C VAL A 163 10.16 -4.13 -5.36
N GLY A 164 10.05 -4.42 -6.66
CA GLY A 164 8.77 -4.63 -7.33
C GLY A 164 8.01 -5.83 -6.79
N VAL A 165 8.68 -6.97 -6.59
CA VAL A 165 8.08 -8.18 -6.00
C VAL A 165 7.67 -7.92 -4.55
N HIS A 166 8.52 -7.26 -3.75
CA HIS A 166 8.20 -6.85 -2.39
C HIS A 166 6.93 -5.99 -2.33
N ALA A 167 6.89 -4.95 -3.16
CA ALA A 167 5.79 -4.00 -3.22
C ALA A 167 4.48 -4.67 -3.65
N LEU A 168 4.50 -5.52 -4.68
CA LEU A 168 3.32 -6.26 -5.13
C LEU A 168 2.81 -7.25 -4.09
N ALA A 169 3.70 -7.99 -3.44
CA ALA A 169 3.33 -8.94 -2.39
C ALA A 169 2.69 -8.22 -1.19
N ALA A 170 3.31 -7.15 -0.70
CA ALA A 170 2.78 -6.34 0.39
C ALA A 170 1.45 -5.66 0.00
N ALA A 171 1.36 -5.10 -1.21
CA ALA A 171 0.18 -4.43 -1.70
C ALA A 171 -1.00 -5.38 -1.87
N TRP A 172 -0.76 -6.58 -2.41
CA TRP A 172 -1.81 -7.59 -2.52
C TRP A 172 -2.27 -8.06 -1.13
N TRP A 173 -1.33 -8.26 -0.18
CA TRP A 173 -1.66 -8.71 1.18
C TRP A 173 -2.57 -7.72 1.93
N LEU A 174 -2.23 -6.43 1.91
CA LEU A 174 -3.06 -5.34 2.46
C LEU A 174 -4.36 -5.17 1.66
N GLY A 175 -4.22 -5.05 0.35
CA GLY A 175 -5.30 -4.74 -0.59
C GLY A 175 -6.42 -5.75 -0.56
N ALA A 176 -6.09 -7.03 -0.65
CA ALA A 176 -7.06 -8.12 -0.66
C ALA A 176 -7.87 -8.17 0.64
N LEU A 177 -7.25 -7.94 1.80
CA LEU A 177 -8.00 -7.92 3.08
C LEU A 177 -8.93 -6.71 3.18
N ALA A 178 -8.45 -5.52 2.77
CA ALA A 178 -9.26 -4.32 2.73
C ALA A 178 -10.45 -4.50 1.79
N ALA A 179 -10.23 -5.10 0.61
CA ALA A 179 -11.28 -5.42 -0.35
C ALA A 179 -12.29 -6.44 0.23
N LEU A 180 -11.83 -7.48 0.94
CA LEU A 180 -12.73 -8.41 1.62
C LEU A 180 -13.57 -7.71 2.69
N ALA A 181 -12.96 -6.86 3.53
CA ALA A 181 -13.67 -6.11 4.57
C ALA A 181 -14.74 -5.18 3.98
N VAL A 182 -14.45 -4.55 2.84
CA VAL A 182 -15.38 -3.65 2.16
C VAL A 182 -16.48 -4.41 1.41
N SER A 183 -16.22 -5.61 0.88
CA SER A 183 -17.14 -6.29 -0.05
C SER A 183 -17.86 -7.51 0.53
N VAL A 184 -17.23 -8.30 1.39
CA VAL A 184 -17.79 -9.56 1.89
C VAL A 184 -18.84 -9.33 2.96
N ARG A 185 -19.97 -10.03 2.82
CA ARG A 185 -21.10 -10.00 3.75
C ARG A 185 -21.51 -11.38 4.19
N GLY A 186 -22.11 -11.44 5.38
CA GLY A 186 -22.62 -12.66 5.98
C GLY A 186 -21.52 -13.66 6.37
N ARG A 187 -21.87 -14.54 7.31
CA ARG A 187 -20.97 -15.61 7.78
C ARG A 187 -20.49 -16.52 6.64
N GLY A 188 -21.36 -16.81 5.67
CA GLY A 188 -21.04 -17.66 4.52
C GLY A 188 -20.10 -17.02 3.50
N GLY A 189 -20.08 -15.68 3.38
CA GLY A 189 -19.08 -15.01 2.54
C GLY A 189 -17.70 -15.13 3.15
N TRP A 190 -17.59 -14.80 4.45
CA TRP A 190 -16.32 -14.89 5.19
C TRP A 190 -15.77 -16.33 5.26
N SER A 191 -16.63 -17.34 5.43
CA SER A 191 -16.18 -18.74 5.48
C SER A 191 -15.57 -19.24 4.17
N ARG A 192 -15.99 -18.69 3.02
CA ARG A 192 -15.44 -19.05 1.70
C ARG A 192 -14.19 -18.26 1.35
N SER A 193 -14.18 -16.95 1.61
CA SER A 193 -13.13 -16.06 1.14
C SER A 193 -11.93 -15.99 2.07
N LEU A 194 -12.14 -16.00 3.38
CA LEU A 194 -11.06 -15.82 4.36
C LEU A 194 -10.00 -16.94 4.32
N PRO A 195 -10.35 -18.24 4.18
CA PRO A 195 -9.34 -19.30 4.08
C PRO A 195 -8.47 -19.17 2.84
N LEU A 196 -9.05 -18.76 1.70
CA LEU A 196 -8.32 -18.53 0.44
C LEU A 196 -7.37 -17.34 0.58
N TYR A 197 -7.87 -16.22 1.11
CA TYR A 197 -7.03 -15.05 1.39
C TYR A 197 -5.86 -15.44 2.30
N SER A 198 -6.15 -16.12 3.42
CA SER A 198 -5.12 -16.50 4.36
C SER A 198 -4.03 -17.34 3.70
N ARG A 199 -4.38 -18.31 2.83
CA ARG A 199 -3.41 -19.14 2.08
C ARG A 199 -2.44 -18.30 1.27
N TYR A 200 -2.95 -17.38 0.48
CA TYR A 200 -2.13 -16.50 -0.35
C TYR A 200 -1.39 -15.44 0.48
N ALA A 201 -1.96 -14.97 1.59
CA ALA A 201 -1.32 -14.03 2.51
C ALA A 201 -0.03 -14.60 3.12
N LEU A 202 0.04 -15.92 3.36
CA LEU A 202 1.29 -16.57 3.77
C LEU A 202 2.37 -16.48 2.67
N LEU A 203 2.01 -16.73 1.42
CA LEU A 203 2.93 -16.63 0.29
C LEU A 203 3.41 -15.19 0.12
N ALA A 204 2.48 -14.22 0.21
CA ALA A 204 2.81 -12.81 0.18
C ALA A 204 3.76 -12.42 1.32
N ALA A 205 3.49 -12.83 2.56
CA ALA A 205 4.38 -12.57 3.70
C ALA A 205 5.77 -13.18 3.49
N ALA A 206 5.85 -14.41 2.96
CA ALA A 206 7.13 -15.06 2.65
C ALA A 206 7.92 -14.29 1.58
N LEU A 207 7.25 -13.83 0.50
CA LEU A 207 7.86 -13.00 -0.53
C LEU A 207 8.35 -11.67 0.02
N VAL A 208 7.57 -11.01 0.89
CA VAL A 208 7.96 -9.74 1.54
C VAL A 208 9.23 -9.93 2.37
N VAL A 209 9.35 -11.03 3.12
CA VAL A 209 10.59 -11.36 3.87
C VAL A 209 11.76 -11.63 2.93
N ALA A 210 11.58 -12.53 1.96
CA ALA A 210 12.65 -12.98 1.07
C ALA A 210 13.23 -11.84 0.21
N THR A 211 12.40 -10.86 -0.16
CA THR A 211 12.82 -9.69 -0.94
C THR A 211 13.27 -8.53 -0.06
N GLY A 212 12.65 -8.34 1.11
CA GLY A 212 12.92 -7.21 1.99
C GLY A 212 14.27 -7.30 2.69
N ILE A 213 14.70 -8.50 3.09
CA ILE A 213 15.99 -8.68 3.80
C ILE A 213 17.19 -8.27 2.92
N PRO A 214 17.36 -8.77 1.68
CA PRO A 214 18.49 -8.36 0.84
C PRO A 214 18.48 -6.87 0.50
N VAL A 215 17.31 -6.30 0.23
CA VAL A 215 17.17 -4.86 -0.08
C VAL A 215 17.57 -4.02 1.14
N ALA A 216 17.07 -4.35 2.33
CA ALA A 216 17.41 -3.60 3.55
C ALA A 216 18.89 -3.70 3.92
N ILE A 217 19.50 -4.87 3.75
CA ILE A 217 20.95 -5.05 3.94
C ILE A 217 21.73 -4.24 2.91
N GLY A 218 21.30 -4.21 1.65
CA GLY A 218 21.95 -3.43 0.60
C GLY A 218 21.85 -1.92 0.80
N GLU A 219 20.74 -1.43 1.37
CA GLU A 219 20.50 0.00 1.59
C GLU A 219 21.13 0.55 2.89
N ILE A 220 21.02 -0.19 4.00
CA ILE A 220 21.43 0.29 5.34
C ILE A 220 22.75 -0.34 5.79
N GLY A 221 23.10 -1.51 5.24
CA GLY A 221 24.19 -2.32 5.74
C GLY A 221 23.87 -2.98 7.09
N VAL A 222 24.92 -3.53 7.72
CA VAL A 222 24.84 -4.18 9.03
C VAL A 222 25.64 -3.32 10.01
N GLY A 223 24.99 -2.65 10.97
CA GLY A 223 25.71 -1.80 11.93
C GLY A 223 24.87 -0.74 12.64
N ALA A 224 25.55 0.25 13.21
CA ALA A 224 24.93 1.27 14.06
C ALA A 224 23.94 2.20 13.32
N GLN A 225 24.02 2.28 11.98
CA GLN A 225 23.16 3.15 11.17
C GLN A 225 21.66 2.89 11.35
N TRP A 226 21.28 1.67 11.74
CA TRP A 226 19.91 1.30 12.11
C TRP A 226 19.36 2.11 13.30
N PHE A 227 20.23 2.62 14.17
CA PHE A 227 19.85 3.33 15.39
C PHE A 227 20.25 4.81 15.37
N THR A 228 21.35 5.14 14.69
CA THR A 228 21.92 6.50 14.69
C THR A 228 21.29 7.41 13.64
N THR A 229 20.74 6.87 12.56
CA THR A 229 20.16 7.65 11.45
C THR A 229 18.63 7.71 11.54
N GLY A 230 18.04 8.80 11.04
CA GLY A 230 16.57 8.91 10.93
C GLY A 230 15.99 7.82 10.03
N TYR A 231 16.63 7.56 8.90
CA TYR A 231 16.28 6.49 7.97
C TYR A 231 16.29 5.10 8.65
N GLY A 232 17.38 4.77 9.33
CA GLY A 232 17.55 3.49 10.04
C GLY A 232 16.50 3.28 11.12
N ARG A 233 16.19 4.31 11.92
CA ARG A 233 15.13 4.21 12.97
C ARG A 233 13.75 3.93 12.38
N VAL A 234 13.40 4.55 11.25
CA VAL A 234 12.14 4.29 10.55
C VAL A 234 12.14 2.87 9.97
N ALA A 235 13.23 2.42 9.36
CA ALA A 235 13.37 1.07 8.83
C ALA A 235 13.27 0.01 9.94
N LEU A 236 13.86 0.27 11.11
CA LEU A 236 13.74 -0.58 12.29
C LEU A 236 12.29 -0.66 12.78
N ALA A 237 11.60 0.49 12.90
CA ALA A 237 10.19 0.53 13.30
C ALA A 237 9.29 -0.23 12.31
N LYS A 238 9.54 -0.11 11.00
CA LYS A 238 8.86 -0.89 9.96
C LYS A 238 9.11 -2.39 10.15
N THR A 239 10.34 -2.80 10.43
CA THR A 239 10.71 -4.21 10.67
C THR A 239 10.03 -4.77 11.92
N VAL A 240 10.01 -4.02 13.03
CA VAL A 240 9.31 -4.42 14.26
C VAL A 240 7.81 -4.54 14.03
N ALA A 241 7.19 -3.55 13.39
CA ALA A 241 5.76 -3.58 13.07
C ALA A 241 5.41 -4.75 12.13
N PHE A 242 6.28 -5.07 11.17
CA PHE A 242 6.14 -6.23 10.32
C PHE A 242 6.24 -7.56 11.11
N ALA A 243 7.18 -7.67 12.05
CA ALA A 243 7.29 -8.85 12.90
C ALA A 243 6.01 -9.06 13.75
N VAL A 244 5.45 -7.98 14.29
CA VAL A 244 4.16 -8.00 15.00
C VAL A 244 3.04 -8.46 14.07
N LEU A 245 2.98 -7.96 12.83
CA LEU A 245 2.00 -8.41 11.82
C LEU A 245 2.10 -9.90 11.55
N VAL A 246 3.29 -10.44 11.35
CA VAL A 246 3.50 -11.87 11.09
C VAL A 246 3.06 -12.71 12.30
N ALA A 247 3.41 -12.28 13.52
CA ALA A 247 2.99 -12.97 14.75
C ALA A 247 1.46 -12.97 14.91
N LEU A 248 0.81 -11.82 14.68
CA LEU A 248 -0.65 -11.71 14.70
C LEU A 248 -1.28 -12.55 13.60
N GLY A 249 -0.76 -12.52 12.38
CA GLY A 249 -1.24 -13.33 11.25
C GLY A 249 -1.15 -14.83 11.56
N ALA A 250 -0.06 -15.28 12.19
CA ALA A 250 0.09 -16.65 12.65
C ALA A 250 -0.95 -17.03 13.72
N ALA A 251 -1.18 -16.16 14.71
CA ALA A 251 -2.21 -16.38 15.73
C ALA A 251 -3.64 -16.41 15.13
N GLN A 252 -3.92 -15.51 14.18
CA GLN A 252 -5.20 -15.43 13.47
C GLN A 252 -5.45 -16.66 12.59
N ARG A 253 -4.41 -17.17 11.91
CA ARG A 253 -4.48 -18.42 11.13
C ARG A 253 -4.77 -19.64 12.00
N ARG A 254 -4.32 -19.67 13.25
CA ARG A 254 -4.60 -20.77 14.18
C ARG A 254 -6.00 -20.68 14.82
N THR A 255 -6.56 -19.49 14.94
CA THR A 255 -7.80 -19.25 15.70
C THR A 255 -8.97 -18.78 14.83
N TRP A 256 -8.83 -17.62 14.19
CA TRP A 256 -9.89 -16.97 13.42
C TRP A 256 -10.23 -17.73 12.14
N VAL A 257 -9.23 -18.12 11.36
CA VAL A 257 -9.45 -18.74 10.04
C VAL A 257 -10.22 -20.07 10.17
N PRO A 258 -9.85 -21.00 11.07
CA PRO A 258 -10.62 -22.23 11.29
C PRO A 258 -12.05 -21.96 11.81
N ALA A 259 -12.20 -21.00 12.73
CA ALA A 259 -13.51 -20.64 13.27
C ALA A 259 -14.43 -20.04 12.21
N ALA A 260 -13.91 -19.20 11.33
CA ALA A 260 -14.66 -18.63 10.21
C ALA A 260 -15.02 -19.71 9.17
N ALA A 261 -14.09 -20.61 8.84
CA ALA A 261 -14.34 -21.71 7.90
C ALA A 261 -15.47 -22.64 8.36
N ARG A 262 -15.60 -22.85 9.67
CA ARG A 262 -16.68 -23.65 10.28
C ARG A 262 -17.96 -22.86 10.57
N HIS A 263 -18.11 -21.66 10.00
CA HIS A 263 -19.24 -20.74 10.25
C HIS A 263 -19.41 -20.30 11.72
N GLY A 264 -18.43 -20.54 12.58
CA GLY A 264 -18.43 -20.20 14.00
C GLY A 264 -18.06 -18.74 14.30
N SER A 265 -17.59 -17.97 13.32
CA SER A 265 -17.36 -16.52 13.46
C SER A 265 -18.52 -15.71 12.88
N SER A 266 -19.06 -14.77 13.65
CA SER A 266 -20.03 -13.81 13.13
C SER A 266 -19.39 -12.84 12.13
N GLU A 267 -20.21 -12.26 11.26
CA GLU A 267 -19.75 -11.23 10.31
C GLU A 267 -19.09 -10.05 11.02
N GLN A 268 -19.71 -9.57 12.11
CA GLN A 268 -19.20 -8.43 12.88
C GLN A 268 -17.82 -8.73 13.49
N VAL A 269 -17.59 -9.95 13.97
CA VAL A 269 -16.29 -10.37 14.52
C VAL A 269 -15.24 -10.43 13.41
N SER A 270 -15.57 -11.04 12.26
CA SER A 270 -14.66 -11.10 11.11
C SER A 270 -14.34 -9.72 10.57
N LEU A 271 -15.33 -8.83 10.46
CA LEU A 271 -15.13 -7.46 10.04
C LEU A 271 -14.25 -6.69 11.03
N ARG A 272 -14.47 -6.83 12.35
CA ARG A 272 -13.65 -6.16 13.37
C ARG A 272 -12.18 -6.61 13.31
N ARG A 273 -11.93 -7.91 13.15
CA ARG A 273 -10.57 -8.46 13.01
C ARG A 273 -9.91 -7.97 11.72
N ALA A 274 -10.62 -8.03 10.60
CA ALA A 274 -10.13 -7.53 9.32
C ALA A 274 -9.82 -6.02 9.37
N VAL A 275 -10.68 -5.20 9.99
CA VAL A 275 -10.46 -3.76 10.17
C VAL A 275 -9.20 -3.48 11.00
N ALA A 276 -8.99 -4.23 12.09
CA ALA A 276 -7.80 -4.08 12.93
C ALA A 276 -6.51 -4.46 12.18
N GLU A 277 -6.53 -5.57 11.44
CA GLU A 277 -5.37 -6.00 10.65
C GLU A 277 -5.10 -5.07 9.46
N VAL A 278 -6.14 -4.56 8.80
CA VAL A 278 -6.02 -3.52 7.76
C VAL A 278 -5.40 -2.25 8.34
N ALA A 279 -5.82 -1.79 9.51
CA ALA A 279 -5.22 -0.61 10.16
C ALA A 279 -3.72 -0.80 10.39
N LEU A 280 -3.31 -1.97 10.85
CA LEU A 280 -1.90 -2.28 11.12
C LEU A 280 -1.08 -2.45 9.83
N LEU A 281 -1.59 -3.19 8.84
CA LEU A 281 -0.96 -3.31 7.52
C LEU A 281 -0.81 -1.94 6.85
N SER A 282 -1.82 -1.08 6.95
CA SER A 282 -1.78 0.29 6.45
C SER A 282 -0.79 1.16 7.23
N ALA A 283 -0.63 0.98 8.55
CA ALA A 283 0.41 1.68 9.30
C ALA A 283 1.81 1.30 8.84
N VAL A 284 2.05 0.02 8.53
CA VAL A 284 3.32 -0.43 7.95
C VAL A 284 3.53 0.13 6.54
N ALA A 285 2.47 0.22 5.73
CA ALA A 285 2.53 0.88 4.42
C ALA A 285 2.81 2.38 4.55
N GLY A 286 2.25 3.05 5.56
CA GLY A 286 2.53 4.47 5.87
C GLY A 286 3.98 4.70 6.29
N LEU A 287 4.53 3.83 7.14
CA LEU A 287 5.96 3.82 7.47
C LEU A 287 6.82 3.62 6.22
N ALA A 288 6.44 2.70 5.32
CA ALA A 288 7.17 2.46 4.08
C ALA A 288 7.13 3.67 3.13
N ALA A 289 5.97 4.30 2.97
CA ALA A 289 5.83 5.51 2.16
C ALA A 289 6.63 6.68 2.73
N GLY A 290 6.62 6.85 4.06
CA GLY A 290 7.44 7.85 4.74
C GLY A 290 8.94 7.57 4.59
N LEU A 291 9.37 6.31 4.73
CA LEU A 291 10.76 5.90 4.56
C LEU A 291 11.27 6.21 3.13
N ALA A 292 10.44 5.99 2.11
CA ALA A 292 10.78 6.34 0.72
C ALA A 292 10.96 7.85 0.49
N GLY A 293 10.32 8.69 1.32
CA GLY A 293 10.49 10.14 1.33
C GLY A 293 11.49 10.63 2.38
N THR A 294 12.24 9.74 3.04
CA THR A 294 13.25 10.08 4.06
C THR A 294 14.63 9.98 3.44
N ALA A 295 15.47 11.00 3.64
CA ALA A 295 16.83 10.98 3.12
C ALA A 295 17.63 9.83 3.77
N PRO A 296 18.31 8.97 2.98
CA PRO A 296 19.23 7.99 3.53
C PRO A 296 20.36 8.76 4.21
N GLY A 297 20.46 8.63 5.53
CA GLY A 297 21.44 9.35 6.34
C GLY A 297 22.82 8.75 6.14
N VAL A 298 23.49 9.10 5.04
CA VAL A 298 24.91 8.86 4.86
C VAL A 298 25.64 10.19 5.09
N SER A 299 26.50 10.17 6.11
CA SER A 299 27.61 11.09 6.35
C SER A 299 28.59 11.09 5.19
#